data_AF-A0A954YX27-F1
#
_entry.id   AF-A0A954YX27-F1
#
_cell.length_a   1.000
_cell.length_b   1.000
_cell.length_c   1.000
_cell.angle_alpha   90.00
_cell.angle_beta   90.00
_cell.angle_gamma   90.00
#
_symmetry.space_group_name_H-M   'P 1'
#
loop_
_entity.id
_entity.type
_entity.pdbx_description
1 polymer ?
#
loop_
_entity_poly.entity_id
_entity_poly.type
_entity_poly.pdbx_seq_one_letter_code
_entity_poly.pdbx_strand_id
1 'polypeptide(L)'
;MSDNRGGVGSIARRSGVLVAIFGLALTLVGCKEESKVQPPSDSAVVNSASPSDSQTNGIDRPNADVLPESVRFAKGVLFKPDVDAPADDMWMAPLIVAEVHKASDASTEAPFGSLTSNASKLPGVDGTKPAVYSFHDTVELNGVRYRRATYVWFYPIAPSKALSVSGVAVVSNEDNEPVLWHVFDTARAGKDQIYIAHSVEHNAKLEHGPPLVGRRFAVETSDPSSSVDVVRIIEDGPEPMGPMVYVAAEPRHVATLACRCMNSQVDEILDARFYRLIQLETNVAQTGSLSEQVQNFFETNGITLDERLEAFLSRDLNACLRLPATL
;
A
#
# COMPACT_ATOMS: atom_id res chain seq x y z
N MET A 1 19.32 64.02 17.40
CA MET A 1 18.68 65.29 16.99
C MET A 1 18.06 65.07 15.62
N SER A 2 16.73 65.10 15.59
CA SER A 2 15.83 65.41 14.46
C SER A 2 15.71 64.43 13.26
N ASP A 3 14.58 63.70 13.25
CA ASP A 3 13.48 63.70 12.25
C ASP A 3 13.79 64.17 10.81
N ASN A 4 13.23 63.60 9.72
CA ASN A 4 11.79 63.36 9.49
C ASN A 4 11.56 62.65 8.13
N ARG A 5 10.43 61.89 8.04
CA ARG A 5 9.48 61.64 6.90
C ARG A 5 10.01 61.60 5.46
N GLY A 6 9.61 60.70 4.57
CA GLY A 6 8.37 59.94 4.39
C GLY A 6 8.12 59.80 2.87
N GLY A 7 7.44 58.76 2.42
CA GLY A 7 7.16 58.60 0.98
C GLY A 7 6.48 57.28 0.63
N VAL A 8 5.17 57.25 0.80
CA VAL A 8 4.27 56.20 0.29
C VAL A 8 4.05 56.44 -1.20
N GLY A 9 4.28 55.43 -2.04
CA GLY A 9 3.97 55.44 -3.46
C GLY A 9 3.08 54.27 -3.84
N SER A 10 1.77 54.51 -3.92
CA SER A 10 0.78 53.64 -4.55
C SER A 10 0.58 54.11 -5.99
N ILE A 11 0.76 53.23 -6.99
CA ILE A 11 0.22 53.42 -8.34
C ILE A 11 -0.49 52.15 -8.80
N ALA A 12 -1.67 52.39 -9.35
CA ALA A 12 -2.74 51.47 -9.65
C ALA A 12 -2.67 50.88 -11.07
N ARG A 13 -3.42 49.77 -11.26
CA ARG A 13 -4.29 49.43 -12.42
C ARG A 13 -3.61 49.39 -13.81
N ARG A 14 -3.80 48.37 -14.65
CA ARG A 14 -5.09 47.94 -15.26
C ARG A 14 -4.85 46.83 -16.30
N SER A 15 -5.95 46.15 -16.66
CA SER A 15 -6.18 45.34 -17.89
C SER A 15 -5.71 43.89 -17.81
N GLY A 16 -6.52 42.84 -17.98
CA GLY A 16 -7.88 42.69 -18.50
C GLY A 16 -7.88 41.60 -19.59
N VAL A 17 -9.03 40.89 -19.75
CA VAL A 17 -9.45 40.08 -20.95
C VAL A 17 -8.83 38.66 -20.98
N LEU A 18 -9.52 37.51 -21.19
CA LEU A 18 -10.92 37.09 -21.42
C LEU A 18 -10.95 35.52 -21.47
N VAL A 19 -12.15 34.91 -21.42
CA VAL A 19 -12.56 33.60 -22.03
C VAL A 19 -12.19 32.33 -21.23
N ALA A 20 -13.02 31.29 -21.06
CA ALA A 20 -14.33 30.94 -21.62
C ALA A 20 -15.19 30.21 -20.58
N ILE A 21 -16.49 30.49 -20.63
CA ILE A 21 -17.57 29.70 -20.03
C ILE A 21 -17.92 28.60 -21.04
N PHE A 22 -17.85 27.33 -20.64
CA PHE A 22 -18.58 26.27 -21.31
C PHE A 22 -19.60 25.69 -20.33
N GLY A 23 -20.86 26.06 -20.58
CA GLY A 23 -22.00 25.32 -20.07
C GLY A 23 -22.20 24.08 -20.93
N LEU A 24 -22.43 22.95 -20.28
CA LEU A 24 -23.15 21.85 -20.89
C LEU A 24 -24.33 21.50 -19.99
N ALA A 25 -25.51 21.84 -20.48
CA ALA A 25 -26.77 21.36 -19.96
C ALA A 25 -26.98 19.92 -20.42
N LEU A 26 -27.30 19.01 -19.50
CA LEU A 26 -28.05 17.80 -19.81
C LEU A 26 -29.30 17.77 -18.94
N THR A 27 -30.45 17.87 -19.59
CA THR A 27 -31.78 17.63 -19.03
C THR A 27 -32.25 16.22 -19.35
N LEU A 28 -32.75 15.57 -18.29
CA LEU A 28 -33.93 14.68 -18.20
C LEU A 28 -33.95 13.34 -18.95
N VAL A 29 -34.07 12.24 -18.20
CA VAL A 29 -35.26 11.34 -18.02
C VAL A 29 -34.93 10.49 -16.77
N GLY A 30 -35.72 10.32 -15.70
CA GLY A 30 -37.16 10.37 -15.55
C GLY A 30 -37.77 8.97 -15.52
N CYS A 31 -37.45 8.12 -14.53
CA CYS A 31 -38.28 6.94 -14.20
C CYS A 31 -38.34 6.76 -12.67
N LYS A 32 -39.54 7.00 -12.16
CA LYS A 32 -40.03 6.76 -10.81
C LYS A 32 -40.82 5.46 -10.87
N GLU A 33 -40.54 4.50 -9.99
CA GLU A 33 -41.61 3.63 -9.47
C GLU A 33 -41.24 3.06 -8.09
N GLU A 34 -42.12 3.36 -7.13
CA GLU A 34 -42.15 2.82 -5.78
C GLU A 34 -42.79 1.43 -5.81
N SER A 35 -42.26 0.47 -5.04
CA SER A 35 -43.10 -0.56 -4.44
C SER A 35 -42.49 -1.09 -3.15
N LYS A 36 -43.11 -0.70 -2.04
CA LYS A 36 -43.02 -1.36 -0.73
C LYS A 36 -44.00 -2.52 -0.70
N VAL A 37 -43.54 -3.75 -0.47
CA VAL A 37 -44.29 -4.76 0.29
C VAL A 37 -43.31 -5.74 0.98
N GLN A 38 -43.45 -5.87 2.29
CA GLN A 38 -42.95 -6.96 3.15
C GLN A 38 -43.94 -7.06 4.33
N PRO A 39 -44.03 -8.16 5.11
CA PRO A 39 -43.91 -9.61 4.87
C PRO A 39 -45.26 -10.33 5.22
N PRO A 40 -45.29 -11.68 5.35
CA PRO A 40 -45.28 -12.20 6.72
C PRO A 40 -44.46 -13.48 6.97
N SER A 41 -43.87 -13.49 8.17
CA SER A 41 -43.61 -14.56 9.16
C SER A 41 -43.71 -16.07 8.84
N ASP A 42 -42.70 -16.75 9.40
CA ASP A 42 -42.71 -18.01 10.15
C ASP A 42 -43.18 -19.31 9.47
N SER A 43 -42.26 -20.28 9.38
CA SER A 43 -42.33 -21.52 10.17
C SER A 43 -41.08 -22.38 9.98
N ALA A 44 -40.49 -22.74 11.11
CA ALA A 44 -39.44 -23.75 11.23
C ALA A 44 -39.94 -25.15 10.87
N VAL A 45 -39.11 -25.94 10.18
CA VAL A 45 -39.11 -27.41 10.32
C VAL A 45 -37.68 -27.91 10.33
N VAL A 46 -37.26 -28.32 11.53
CA VAL A 46 -36.15 -29.22 11.80
C VAL A 46 -36.46 -30.57 11.17
N ASN A 47 -35.54 -31.13 10.38
CA ASN A 47 -35.45 -32.57 10.18
C ASN A 47 -33.99 -32.99 9.99
N SER A 48 -33.45 -33.46 11.10
CA SER A 48 -32.29 -34.34 11.24
C SER A 48 -32.57 -35.72 10.61
N ALA A 49 -31.72 -36.16 9.68
CA ALA A 49 -31.37 -37.57 9.49
C ALA A 49 -30.20 -37.71 8.48
N SER A 50 -29.02 -38.08 8.97
CA SER A 50 -28.06 -38.89 8.20
C SER A 50 -28.60 -40.32 8.05
N PRO A 51 -28.18 -41.08 7.04
CA PRO A 51 -27.07 -41.99 7.33
C PRO A 51 -26.08 -42.26 6.17
N SER A 52 -24.83 -42.50 6.59
CA SER A 52 -23.87 -43.51 6.09
C SER A 52 -23.44 -43.58 4.62
N ASP A 53 -22.12 -43.44 4.48
CA ASP A 53 -21.20 -44.30 3.72
C ASP A 53 -21.30 -44.35 2.20
N SER A 54 -20.34 -43.69 1.56
CA SER A 54 -19.62 -44.28 0.43
C SER A 54 -18.18 -43.79 0.39
N GLN A 55 -17.28 -44.73 0.68
CA GLN A 55 -15.85 -44.66 0.45
C GLN A 55 -15.52 -44.20 -0.97
N THR A 56 -14.68 -43.18 -1.10
CA THR A 56 -13.89 -42.93 -2.32
C THR A 56 -12.47 -42.51 -1.94
N ASN A 57 -11.57 -43.46 -2.16
CA ASN A 57 -10.16 -43.33 -2.57
C ASN A 57 -9.44 -42.02 -2.21
N GLY A 58 -8.57 -42.14 -1.20
CA GLY A 58 -7.56 -41.16 -0.84
C GLY A 58 -6.62 -40.87 -2.01
N ILE A 59 -6.84 -39.73 -2.65
CA ILE A 59 -5.76 -38.90 -3.16
C ILE A 59 -5.60 -37.83 -2.09
N ASP A 60 -4.53 -37.93 -1.32
CA ASP A 60 -4.10 -36.89 -0.38
C ASP A 60 -3.95 -35.58 -1.16
N ARG A 61 -5.01 -34.76 -1.14
CA ARG A 61 -4.91 -33.36 -1.49
C ARG A 61 -4.21 -32.69 -0.31
N PRO A 62 -3.10 -31.96 -0.53
CA PRO A 62 -2.59 -31.10 0.53
C PRO A 62 -3.71 -30.13 0.92
N ASN A 63 -4.06 -30.13 2.21
CA ASN A 63 -5.02 -29.21 2.81
C ASN A 63 -4.71 -27.78 2.35
N ALA A 64 -5.68 -27.14 1.69
CA ALA A 64 -5.59 -25.76 1.21
C ALA A 64 -5.63 -24.71 2.34
N ASP A 65 -5.66 -25.13 3.61
CA ASP A 65 -5.81 -24.28 4.79
C ASP A 65 -4.51 -23.98 5.55
N VAL A 66 -3.36 -24.45 5.07
CA VAL A 66 -2.08 -23.97 5.61
C VAL A 66 -1.78 -22.63 4.96
N LEU A 67 -2.32 -21.56 5.55
CA LEU A 67 -1.71 -20.23 5.43
C LEU A 67 -0.20 -20.43 5.62
N PRO A 68 0.69 -19.88 4.77
CA PRO A 68 2.12 -19.90 5.06
C PRO A 68 2.26 -19.46 6.51
N GLU A 69 2.93 -20.29 7.32
CA GLU A 69 3.05 -20.13 8.78
C GLU A 69 3.04 -18.65 9.10
N SER A 70 2.03 -18.20 9.84
CA SER A 70 1.86 -16.79 10.18
C SER A 70 3.22 -16.30 10.69
N VAL A 71 3.90 -15.46 9.89
CA VAL A 71 5.20 -14.94 10.30
C VAL A 71 4.92 -14.19 11.58
N ARG A 72 5.40 -14.73 12.70
CA ARG A 72 5.09 -14.22 14.02
C ARG A 72 6.38 -13.87 14.73
N PHE A 73 6.57 -12.58 14.97
CA PHE A 73 7.73 -12.08 15.67
C PHE A 73 7.54 -12.24 17.17
N ALA A 74 8.54 -12.77 17.85
CA ALA A 74 8.52 -12.79 19.31
C ALA A 74 8.54 -11.37 19.89
N LYS A 75 9.31 -10.47 19.26
CA LYS A 75 9.49 -9.10 19.72
C LYS A 75 9.64 -8.15 18.54
N GLY A 76 9.19 -6.91 18.72
CA GLY A 76 9.39 -5.88 17.71
C GLY A 76 9.35 -4.46 18.26
N VAL A 77 9.73 -3.52 17.40
CA VAL A 77 9.63 -2.07 17.61
C VAL A 77 8.61 -1.52 16.62
N LEU A 78 7.65 -0.75 17.13
CA LEU A 78 6.62 -0.11 16.34
C LEU A 78 7.12 1.27 15.87
N PHE A 79 7.02 1.56 14.58
CA PHE A 79 7.22 2.87 13.99
C PHE A 79 5.90 3.37 13.43
N LYS A 80 5.51 4.59 13.81
CA LYS A 80 4.27 5.25 13.37
C LYS A 80 4.58 6.63 12.79
N PRO A 81 3.73 7.18 11.91
CA PRO A 81 3.94 8.53 11.40
C PRO A 81 3.95 9.54 12.54
N ASP A 82 4.82 10.54 12.46
CA ASP A 82 4.82 11.70 13.34
C ASP A 82 3.50 12.48 13.19
N VAL A 83 3.02 13.05 14.30
CA VAL A 83 1.72 13.74 14.38
C VAL A 83 1.68 15.03 13.58
N ASP A 84 2.85 15.57 13.23
CA ASP A 84 2.99 16.79 12.42
C ASP A 84 2.86 16.52 10.91
N ALA A 85 2.61 15.27 10.49
CA ALA A 85 2.37 14.93 9.09
C ALA A 85 1.03 15.52 8.59
N PRO A 86 0.94 15.94 7.31
CA PRO A 86 -0.33 16.35 6.71
C PRO A 86 -1.41 15.26 6.87
N ALA A 87 -2.62 15.65 7.30
CA ALA A 87 -3.71 14.73 7.60
C ALA A 87 -4.07 13.82 6.41
N ASP A 88 -4.04 14.36 5.20
CA ASP A 88 -4.40 13.67 3.95
C ASP A 88 -3.43 12.53 3.59
N ASP A 89 -2.20 12.56 4.10
CA ASP A 89 -1.19 11.53 3.85
C ASP A 89 -1.06 10.54 5.04
N MET A 90 -1.45 10.99 6.23
CA MET A 90 -1.25 10.27 7.48
C MET A 90 -2.17 9.05 7.63
N TRP A 91 -3.38 9.09 7.06
CA TRP A 91 -4.38 8.03 7.29
C TRP A 91 -3.99 6.70 6.62
N MET A 92 -3.46 6.73 5.39
CA MET A 92 -2.92 5.55 4.68
C MET A 92 -1.48 5.19 5.06
N ALA A 93 -0.82 6.01 5.85
CA ALA A 93 0.58 5.79 6.18
C ALA A 93 0.77 4.48 6.98
N PRO A 94 1.79 3.67 6.64
CA PRO A 94 1.98 2.36 7.23
C PRO A 94 2.41 2.45 8.70
N LEU A 95 1.91 1.52 9.51
CA LEU A 95 2.54 1.22 10.80
C LEU A 95 3.60 0.14 10.57
N ILE A 96 4.87 0.46 10.78
CA ILE A 96 5.97 -0.47 10.51
C ILE A 96 6.39 -1.14 11.81
N VAL A 97 6.28 -2.46 11.88
CA VAL A 97 6.76 -3.29 12.99
C VAL A 97 8.05 -3.96 12.55
N ALA A 98 9.18 -3.51 13.10
CA ALA A 98 10.46 -4.14 12.86
C ALA A 98 10.74 -5.22 13.91
N GLU A 99 11.05 -6.43 13.47
CA GLU A 99 11.47 -7.53 14.33
C GLU A 99 12.78 -7.17 15.04
N VAL A 100 12.88 -7.61 16.30
CA VAL A 100 14.08 -7.45 17.13
C VAL A 100 14.36 -8.77 17.84
N HIS A 101 15.61 -9.24 17.77
CA HIS A 101 15.98 -10.51 18.40
C HIS A 101 16.32 -10.39 19.90
N LYS A 102 16.88 -9.26 20.34
CA LYS A 102 17.20 -9.02 21.75
C LYS A 102 16.71 -7.65 22.19
N ALA A 103 16.25 -7.56 23.44
CA ALA A 103 15.75 -6.30 23.98
C ALA A 103 16.78 -5.16 23.98
N SER A 104 18.07 -5.48 24.15
CA SER A 104 19.17 -4.51 24.00
C SER A 104 19.22 -3.87 22.63
N ASP A 105 18.78 -4.61 21.62
CA ASP A 105 18.94 -4.26 20.22
C ASP A 105 17.79 -3.38 19.76
N ALA A 106 16.70 -3.25 20.53
CA ALA A 106 15.59 -2.36 20.22
C ALA A 106 16.03 -0.91 19.98
N SER A 107 17.11 -0.45 20.61
CA SER A 107 17.69 0.89 20.39
C SER A 107 18.42 1.05 19.05
N THR A 108 19.00 -0.02 18.52
CA THR A 108 19.94 -0.02 17.39
C THR A 108 19.42 -0.75 16.16
N GLU A 109 18.48 -1.68 16.31
CA GLU A 109 17.89 -2.46 15.24
C GLU A 109 16.72 -1.71 14.60
N ALA A 110 16.90 -1.50 13.28
CA ALA A 110 15.95 -1.01 12.31
C ALA A 110 15.61 0.48 12.25
N PRO A 111 16.60 1.40 12.24
CA PRO A 111 16.31 2.67 11.67
C PRO A 111 16.58 2.62 10.17
N PHE A 112 15.55 2.24 9.42
CA PHE A 112 15.37 2.95 8.16
C PHE A 112 15.39 4.45 8.48
N GLY A 113 15.85 5.28 7.56
CA GLY A 113 16.20 6.64 7.92
C GLY A 113 16.07 7.63 6.80
N SER A 114 16.29 8.89 7.17
CA SER A 114 16.34 10.00 6.25
C SER A 114 17.54 9.83 5.34
N LEU A 115 17.30 9.99 4.04
CA LEU A 115 18.36 10.08 3.05
C LEU A 115 19.23 11.29 3.33
N THR A 116 20.54 11.08 3.25
CA THR A 116 21.57 12.11 3.44
C THR A 116 22.51 12.09 2.26
N SER A 117 22.97 13.28 1.88
CA SER A 117 24.10 13.45 0.96
C SER A 117 25.29 13.90 1.78
N ASN A 118 26.35 13.08 1.82
CA ASN A 118 27.60 13.50 2.48
C ASN A 118 28.43 14.40 1.56
N ALA A 119 29.51 15.00 2.08
CA ALA A 119 30.41 15.85 1.29
C ALA A 119 31.03 15.14 0.07
N SER A 120 31.01 13.80 0.04
CA SER A 120 31.43 12.98 -1.09
C SER A 120 30.31 12.67 -2.09
N LYS A 121 29.12 13.27 -1.92
CA LYS A 121 27.88 13.02 -2.66
C LYS A 121 27.43 11.56 -2.69
N LEU A 122 27.88 10.75 -1.75
CA LEU A 122 27.43 9.38 -1.64
C LEU A 122 26.09 9.34 -0.90
N PRO A 123 25.12 8.56 -1.38
CA PRO A 123 23.85 8.40 -0.70
C PRO A 123 24.08 7.66 0.62
N GLY A 124 23.53 8.20 1.69
CA GLY A 124 23.58 7.60 3.02
C GLY A 124 22.21 7.63 3.68
N VAL A 125 22.02 6.80 4.71
CA VAL A 125 20.80 6.79 5.52
C VAL A 125 21.17 7.23 6.94
N ASP A 126 20.58 8.33 7.40
CA ASP A 126 20.65 8.76 8.80
C ASP A 126 19.61 7.99 9.61
N GLY A 127 20.03 6.86 10.17
CA GLY A 127 19.18 6.04 11.04
C GLY A 127 18.77 6.72 12.35
N THR A 128 19.36 7.85 12.72
CA THR A 128 18.85 8.60 13.89
C THR A 128 17.56 9.36 13.58
N LYS A 129 17.17 9.44 12.30
CA LYS A 129 15.98 10.16 11.83
C LYS A 129 15.13 9.27 10.93
N PRO A 130 14.30 8.36 11.50
CA PRO A 130 13.41 7.51 10.71
C PRO A 130 12.53 8.34 9.77
N ALA A 131 12.47 7.92 8.50
CA ALA A 131 11.71 8.62 7.48
C ALA A 131 11.08 7.63 6.50
N VAL A 132 9.83 7.89 6.15
CA VAL A 132 9.09 7.23 5.08
C VAL A 132 8.77 8.29 4.04
N TYR A 133 9.11 8.00 2.79
CA TYR A 133 8.85 8.88 1.65
C TYR A 133 7.53 8.44 1.02
N SER A 134 6.62 9.39 0.79
CA SER A 134 5.31 9.14 0.19
C SER A 134 5.12 9.88 -1.11
N PHE A 135 4.33 9.31 -2.01
CA PHE A 135 3.84 9.97 -3.22
C PHE A 135 2.57 9.29 -3.71
N HIS A 136 1.71 10.06 -4.38
CA HIS A 136 0.38 9.63 -4.80
C HIS A 136 0.26 9.69 -6.32
N ASP A 137 -0.43 8.72 -6.89
CA ASP A 137 -0.76 8.66 -8.31
C ASP A 137 -2.07 7.90 -8.56
N THR A 138 -2.28 7.52 -9.82
CA THR A 138 -3.37 6.65 -10.22
C THR A 138 -2.85 5.44 -10.98
N VAL A 139 -3.41 4.27 -10.69
CA VAL A 139 -3.16 3.05 -11.46
C VAL A 139 -4.43 2.68 -12.23
N GLU A 140 -4.27 2.20 -13.46
CA GLU A 140 -5.40 1.72 -14.26
C GLU A 140 -5.53 0.19 -14.12
N LEU A 141 -6.64 -0.26 -13.54
CA LEU A 141 -6.96 -1.68 -13.34
C LEU A 141 -8.27 -1.97 -14.07
N ASN A 142 -8.27 -2.94 -14.99
CA ASN A 142 -9.40 -3.28 -15.85
C ASN A 142 -10.06 -2.06 -16.56
N GLY A 143 -9.26 -1.06 -16.94
CA GLY A 143 -9.72 0.17 -17.59
C GLY A 143 -10.32 1.23 -16.65
N VAL A 144 -10.32 0.97 -15.33
CA VAL A 144 -10.76 1.91 -14.30
C VAL A 144 -9.55 2.49 -13.58
N ARG A 145 -9.58 3.79 -13.28
CA ARG A 145 -8.49 4.47 -12.56
C ARG A 145 -8.75 4.46 -11.07
N TYR A 146 -7.82 3.87 -10.33
CA TYR A 146 -7.82 3.81 -8.88
C TYR A 146 -6.73 4.70 -8.30
N ARG A 147 -6.99 5.26 -7.12
CA ARG A 147 -5.98 6.02 -6.38
C ARG A 147 -4.94 5.07 -5.82
N ARG A 148 -3.67 5.44 -5.93
CA ARG A 148 -2.56 4.69 -5.35
C ARG A 148 -1.68 5.61 -4.51
N ALA A 149 -1.46 5.22 -3.26
CA ALA A 149 -0.51 5.86 -2.35
C ALA A 149 0.70 4.94 -2.18
N THR A 150 1.89 5.43 -2.46
CA THR A 150 3.13 4.65 -2.33
C THR A 150 3.99 5.18 -1.21
N TYR A 151 4.49 4.28 -0.38
CA TYR A 151 5.35 4.55 0.75
C TYR A 151 6.64 3.75 0.61
N VAL A 152 7.79 4.42 0.63
CA VAL A 152 9.11 3.77 0.55
C VAL A 152 10.03 4.26 1.66
N TRP A 153 10.87 3.36 2.16
CA TRP A 153 11.89 3.67 3.16
C TRP A 153 13.19 2.95 2.85
N PHE A 154 14.28 3.48 3.39
CA PHE A 154 15.64 3.10 2.98
C PHE A 154 16.45 2.62 4.18
N TYR A 155 17.23 1.57 3.95
CA TYR A 155 18.20 1.02 4.89
C TYR A 155 19.62 1.16 4.34
N PRO A 156 20.61 1.35 5.21
CA PRO A 156 22.01 1.25 4.81
C PRO A 156 22.36 -0.23 4.50
N ILE A 157 22.97 -0.51 3.34
CA ILE A 157 23.56 -1.83 3.06
C ILE A 157 25.04 -1.79 3.39
N ALA A 158 25.44 -2.18 4.60
CA ALA A 158 26.85 -2.36 4.92
C ALA A 158 27.41 -3.65 4.28
N PRO A 159 28.66 -3.68 3.79
CA PRO A 159 29.64 -2.59 3.66
C PRO A 159 29.53 -1.82 2.32
N SER A 160 28.47 -2.06 1.53
CA SER A 160 28.30 -1.45 0.21
C SER A 160 27.88 0.03 0.30
N LYS A 161 28.02 0.76 -0.81
CA LYS A 161 27.46 2.11 -0.95
C LYS A 161 26.02 2.09 -1.48
N ALA A 162 25.43 0.90 -1.63
CA ALA A 162 24.05 0.74 -2.08
C ALA A 162 23.08 0.92 -0.90
N LEU A 163 21.86 1.32 -1.21
CA LEU A 163 20.76 1.39 -0.25
C LEU A 163 19.80 0.24 -0.52
N SER A 164 19.31 -0.38 0.54
CA SER A 164 18.18 -1.31 0.45
C SER A 164 16.94 -0.46 0.57
N VAL A 165 16.00 -0.66 -0.32
CA VAL A 165 14.70 -0.01 -0.29
C VAL A 165 13.64 -1.08 -0.08
N SER A 166 12.69 -0.75 0.79
CA SER A 166 11.44 -1.47 0.93
C SER A 166 10.29 -0.49 0.87
N GLY A 167 9.10 -0.97 0.54
CA GLY A 167 7.94 -0.11 0.39
C GLY A 167 6.65 -0.88 0.23
N VAL A 168 5.56 -0.13 0.27
CA VAL A 168 4.22 -0.61 -0.01
C VAL A 168 3.49 0.43 -0.83
N ALA A 169 2.88 -0.01 -1.92
CA ALA A 169 1.88 0.75 -2.65
C ALA A 169 0.49 0.24 -2.25
N VAL A 170 -0.40 1.15 -1.92
CA VAL A 170 -1.76 0.88 -1.49
C VAL A 170 -2.71 1.43 -2.55
N VAL A 171 -3.48 0.55 -3.17
CA VAL A 171 -4.54 0.92 -4.11
C VAL A 171 -5.86 0.98 -3.36
N SER A 172 -6.62 2.06 -3.57
CA SER A 172 -7.92 2.27 -2.93
C SER A 172 -9.06 2.24 -3.92
N ASN A 173 -10.24 1.77 -3.48
CA ASN A 173 -11.49 1.83 -4.26
C ASN A 173 -12.07 3.26 -4.30
N GLU A 174 -13.28 3.40 -4.87
CA GLU A 174 -13.98 4.69 -5.00
C GLU A 174 -14.36 5.31 -3.63
N ASP A 175 -14.57 4.47 -2.62
CA ASP A 175 -14.85 4.86 -1.24
C ASP A 175 -13.58 5.22 -0.43
N ASN A 176 -12.41 5.16 -1.07
CA ASN A 176 -11.07 5.34 -0.48
C ASN A 176 -10.69 4.25 0.54
N GLU A 177 -11.28 3.07 0.44
CA GLU A 177 -10.88 1.91 1.24
C GLU A 177 -9.71 1.20 0.56
N PRO A 178 -8.70 0.73 1.31
CA PRO A 178 -7.58 0.01 0.74
C PRO A 178 -8.02 -1.40 0.28
N VAL A 179 -7.82 -1.69 -1.00
CA VAL A 179 -8.31 -2.93 -1.63
C VAL A 179 -7.18 -3.84 -2.14
N LEU A 180 -6.00 -3.28 -2.37
CA LEU A 180 -4.81 -4.01 -2.80
C LEU A 180 -3.55 -3.37 -2.23
N TRP A 181 -2.64 -4.20 -1.76
CA TRP A 181 -1.31 -3.77 -1.31
C TRP A 181 -0.24 -4.49 -2.11
N HIS A 182 0.65 -3.73 -2.73
CA HIS A 182 1.80 -4.23 -3.47
C HIS A 182 3.05 -3.88 -2.70
N VAL A 183 3.74 -4.90 -2.23
CA VAL A 183 4.96 -4.77 -1.44
C VAL A 183 6.17 -4.88 -2.34
N PHE A 184 7.10 -3.97 -2.12
CA PHE A 184 8.40 -3.93 -2.74
C PHE A 184 9.48 -4.10 -1.68
N ASP A 185 10.47 -4.94 -1.96
CA ASP A 185 11.66 -5.00 -1.15
C ASP A 185 12.85 -5.52 -1.97
N THR A 186 13.96 -4.79 -1.90
CA THR A 186 15.21 -5.15 -2.58
C THR A 186 15.94 -6.31 -1.90
N ALA A 187 15.78 -6.49 -0.59
CA ALA A 187 16.43 -7.59 0.13
C ALA A 187 15.83 -8.96 -0.21
N ARG A 188 14.55 -9.01 -0.60
CA ARG A 188 13.89 -10.21 -1.11
C ARG A 188 14.23 -10.44 -2.59
N ALA A 189 14.71 -11.64 -2.91
CA ALA A 189 14.77 -12.13 -4.28
C ALA A 189 13.44 -12.80 -4.68
N GLY A 190 13.09 -12.73 -5.96
CA GLY A 190 11.92 -13.41 -6.51
C GLY A 190 10.78 -12.46 -6.86
N LYS A 191 9.55 -12.95 -6.69
CA LYS A 191 8.33 -12.26 -7.09
C LYS A 191 7.92 -11.19 -6.09
N ASP A 192 7.27 -10.16 -6.59
CA ASP A 192 6.68 -9.11 -5.76
C ASP A 192 5.53 -9.68 -4.94
N GLN A 193 5.33 -9.18 -3.73
CA GLN A 193 4.27 -9.65 -2.86
C GLN A 193 3.01 -8.80 -3.02
N ILE A 194 1.88 -9.46 -3.23
CA ILE A 194 0.56 -8.82 -3.31
C ILE A 194 -0.30 -9.31 -2.14
N TYR A 195 -1.01 -8.38 -1.52
CA TYR A 195 -2.05 -8.66 -0.54
C TYR A 195 -3.35 -8.07 -1.07
N ILE A 196 -4.45 -8.78 -0.86
CA ILE A 196 -5.74 -8.48 -1.48
C ILE A 196 -6.78 -8.36 -0.39
N ALA A 197 -7.66 -7.36 -0.48
CA ALA A 197 -8.75 -7.23 0.45
C ALA A 197 -9.77 -8.37 0.28
N HIS A 198 -10.45 -8.74 1.36
CA HIS A 198 -11.40 -9.84 1.34
C HIS A 198 -12.55 -9.60 0.35
N SER A 199 -13.07 -8.38 0.29
CA SER A 199 -14.05 -7.91 -0.69
C SER A 199 -13.62 -8.18 -2.14
N VAL A 200 -12.37 -7.87 -2.50
CA VAL A 200 -11.83 -8.12 -3.86
C VAL A 200 -11.75 -9.61 -4.17
N GLU A 201 -11.25 -10.43 -3.26
CA GLU A 201 -11.21 -11.89 -3.44
C GLU A 201 -12.61 -12.50 -3.52
N HIS A 202 -13.56 -11.96 -2.75
CA HIS A 202 -14.97 -12.36 -2.83
C HIS A 202 -15.55 -12.06 -4.21
N ASN A 203 -15.37 -10.84 -4.71
CA ASN A 203 -15.83 -10.43 -6.04
C ASN A 203 -15.15 -11.24 -7.14
N ALA A 204 -13.85 -11.52 -7.01
CA ALA A 204 -13.14 -12.40 -7.92
C ALA A 204 -13.74 -13.81 -7.94
N LYS A 205 -14.12 -14.38 -6.80
CA LYS A 205 -14.80 -15.69 -6.76
C LYS A 205 -16.13 -15.69 -7.50
N LEU A 206 -16.90 -14.60 -7.38
CA LEU A 206 -18.18 -14.46 -8.06
C LEU A 206 -18.03 -14.36 -9.58
N GLU A 207 -17.04 -13.60 -10.05
CA GLU A 207 -16.81 -13.35 -11.48
C GLU A 207 -16.07 -14.50 -12.16
N HIS A 208 -15.01 -14.99 -11.52
CA HIS A 208 -14.00 -15.87 -12.08
C HIS A 208 -14.12 -17.33 -11.64
N GLY A 209 -15.02 -17.60 -10.69
CA GLY A 209 -15.18 -18.90 -10.05
C GLY A 209 -14.14 -19.17 -8.95
N PRO A 210 -14.04 -20.42 -8.47
CA PRO A 210 -13.08 -20.77 -7.43
C PRO A 210 -11.62 -20.57 -7.86
N PRO A 211 -10.65 -20.61 -6.92
CA PRO A 211 -9.23 -20.64 -7.24
C PRO A 211 -8.89 -21.67 -8.31
N LEU A 212 -8.02 -21.31 -9.25
CA LEU A 212 -7.54 -22.23 -10.28
C LEU A 212 -6.76 -23.39 -9.65
N VAL A 213 -6.62 -24.50 -10.39
CA VAL A 213 -5.86 -25.67 -9.90
C VAL A 213 -4.43 -25.24 -9.54
N GLY A 214 -4.03 -25.53 -8.30
CA GLY A 214 -2.71 -25.15 -7.77
C GLY A 214 -2.61 -23.71 -7.26
N ARG A 215 -3.69 -22.93 -7.30
CA ARG A 215 -3.79 -21.59 -6.72
C ARG A 215 -4.58 -21.62 -5.40
N ARG A 216 -4.27 -20.67 -4.54
CA ARG A 216 -4.90 -20.48 -3.22
C ARG A 216 -6.07 -19.51 -3.29
N PHE A 217 -5.99 -18.50 -4.16
CA PHE A 217 -6.97 -17.43 -4.28
C PHE A 217 -7.51 -17.31 -5.71
N ALA A 218 -8.75 -16.83 -5.86
CA ALA A 218 -9.42 -16.69 -7.14
C ALA A 218 -8.78 -15.59 -8.02
N VAL A 219 -8.25 -14.55 -7.38
CA VAL A 219 -7.47 -13.47 -8.01
C VAL A 219 -6.12 -13.91 -8.60
N GLU A 220 -5.63 -15.11 -8.30
CA GLU A 220 -4.35 -15.56 -8.86
C GLU A 220 -4.48 -15.98 -10.33
N THR A 221 -3.54 -15.54 -11.17
CA THR A 221 -3.44 -15.97 -12.58
C THR A 221 -2.91 -17.39 -12.71
N SER A 222 -3.24 -18.07 -13.82
CA SER A 222 -2.60 -19.37 -14.16
C SER A 222 -1.21 -19.20 -14.76
N ASP A 223 -0.84 -17.99 -15.18
CA ASP A 223 0.46 -17.73 -15.81
C ASP A 223 1.62 -18.02 -14.84
N PRO A 224 2.48 -19.02 -15.13
CA PRO A 224 3.64 -19.31 -14.30
C PRO A 224 4.71 -18.19 -14.37
N SER A 225 4.69 -17.36 -15.42
CA SER A 225 5.61 -16.24 -15.61
C SER A 225 5.21 -14.98 -14.85
N SER A 226 4.04 -14.99 -14.20
CA SER A 226 3.60 -13.87 -13.35
C SER A 226 4.66 -13.51 -12.33
N SER A 227 5.06 -12.24 -12.33
CA SER A 227 6.11 -11.70 -11.48
C SER A 227 5.65 -11.39 -10.06
N VAL A 228 4.42 -11.76 -9.69
CA VAL A 228 3.83 -11.48 -8.38
C VAL A 228 3.31 -12.76 -7.73
N ASP A 229 3.30 -12.78 -6.40
CA ASP A 229 2.64 -13.79 -5.58
C ASP A 229 1.60 -13.13 -4.68
N VAL A 230 0.37 -13.65 -4.71
CA VAL A 230 -0.68 -13.23 -3.77
C VAL A 230 -0.41 -13.95 -2.46
N VAL A 231 0.10 -13.21 -1.46
CA VAL A 231 0.60 -13.76 -0.21
C VAL A 231 -0.56 -14.15 0.71
N ARG A 232 -1.51 -13.22 0.89
CA ARG A 232 -2.58 -13.31 1.90
C ARG A 232 -3.76 -12.40 1.55
N ILE A 233 -4.95 -12.82 1.97
CA ILE A 233 -6.15 -11.99 2.01
C ILE A 233 -6.19 -11.21 3.33
N ILE A 234 -6.42 -9.90 3.23
CA ILE A 234 -6.52 -8.97 4.35
C ILE A 234 -8.01 -8.67 4.57
N GLU A 235 -8.45 -8.72 5.82
CA GLU A 235 -9.83 -8.38 6.18
C GLU A 235 -10.14 -6.91 5.84
N ASP A 236 -11.34 -6.69 5.32
CA ASP A 236 -11.85 -5.34 5.08
C ASP A 236 -11.96 -4.61 6.43
N GLY A 237 -11.18 -3.54 6.59
CA GLY A 237 -11.17 -2.76 7.81
C GLY A 237 -12.43 -1.90 7.91
N PRO A 238 -12.97 -1.66 9.13
CA PRO A 238 -14.12 -0.77 9.30
C PRO A 238 -13.78 0.71 9.03
N GLU A 239 -12.49 1.04 9.01
CA GLU A 239 -11.99 2.39 8.79
C GLU A 239 -10.85 2.34 7.77
N PRO A 240 -10.81 3.30 6.84
CA PRO A 240 -9.74 3.41 5.86
C PRO A 240 -8.46 3.82 6.60
N MET A 241 -7.54 2.86 6.80
CA MET A 241 -6.28 3.07 7.49
C MET A 241 -5.13 2.32 6.82
N GLY A 242 -3.92 2.89 6.92
CA GLY A 242 -2.70 2.27 6.41
C GLY A 242 -2.39 0.92 7.06
N PRO A 243 -1.71 0.01 6.33
CA PRO A 243 -1.44 -1.34 6.79
C PRO A 243 -0.48 -1.37 7.98
N MET A 244 -0.51 -2.46 8.74
CA MET A 244 0.62 -2.87 9.57
C MET A 244 1.60 -3.67 8.72
N VAL A 245 2.82 -3.17 8.56
CA VAL A 245 3.92 -3.78 7.80
C VAL A 245 4.89 -4.45 8.77
N TYR A 246 5.08 -5.76 8.64
CA TYR A 246 6.00 -6.51 9.48
C TYR A 246 7.31 -6.76 8.73
N VAL A 247 8.42 -6.25 9.27
CA VAL A 247 9.74 -6.32 8.66
C VAL A 247 10.65 -7.20 9.50
N ALA A 248 11.24 -8.23 8.90
CA ALA A 248 12.15 -9.15 9.59
C ALA A 248 13.48 -8.44 9.96
N ALA A 249 14.18 -8.89 11.01
CA ALA A 249 15.37 -8.19 11.51
C ALA A 249 16.54 -8.24 10.51
N GLU A 250 16.72 -9.40 9.87
CA GLU A 250 17.69 -9.64 8.80
C GLU A 250 17.04 -10.54 7.73
N PRO A 251 17.15 -10.23 6.42
CA PRO A 251 17.83 -9.10 5.78
C PRO A 251 17.01 -7.79 5.71
N ARG A 252 16.05 -7.55 6.62
CA ARG A 252 15.16 -6.36 6.57
C ARG A 252 14.11 -6.38 5.47
N HIS A 253 13.67 -7.59 5.09
CA HIS A 253 12.61 -7.75 4.13
C HIS A 253 11.23 -7.63 4.78
N VAL A 254 10.24 -7.16 4.02
CA VAL A 254 8.83 -7.21 4.43
C VAL A 254 8.39 -8.67 4.46
N ALA A 255 8.05 -9.14 5.65
CA ALA A 255 7.71 -10.54 5.87
C ALA A 255 6.20 -10.78 5.69
N THR A 256 5.36 -9.88 6.21
CA THR A 256 3.90 -9.90 6.02
C THR A 256 3.28 -8.52 6.17
N LEU A 257 2.08 -8.34 5.64
CA LEU A 257 1.16 -7.26 5.99
C LEU A 257 -0.03 -7.79 6.79
N ALA A 258 -0.67 -6.90 7.55
CA ALA A 258 -1.98 -7.12 8.15
C ALA A 258 -2.77 -5.81 8.24
N CYS A 259 -4.11 -5.90 8.27
CA CYS A 259 -4.93 -4.77 8.68
C CYS A 259 -4.80 -4.53 10.18
N ARG A 260 -5.01 -3.29 10.62
CA ARG A 260 -4.96 -2.90 12.05
C ARG A 260 -6.01 -3.60 12.91
N CYS A 261 -7.08 -4.10 12.31
CA CYS A 261 -8.12 -4.86 13.00
C CYS A 261 -7.79 -6.37 13.14
N MET A 262 -6.78 -6.86 12.43
CA MET A 262 -6.39 -8.27 12.49
C MET A 262 -5.51 -8.55 13.71
N ASN A 263 -5.40 -9.82 14.08
CA ASN A 263 -4.48 -10.23 15.14
C ASN A 263 -3.05 -9.76 14.82
N SER A 264 -2.40 -9.17 15.83
CA SER A 264 -0.99 -8.79 15.76
C SER A 264 -0.13 -9.97 15.33
N GLN A 265 0.85 -9.71 14.47
CA GLN A 265 1.88 -10.68 14.06
C GLN A 265 3.16 -10.52 14.90
N VAL A 266 3.07 -9.83 16.04
CA VAL A 266 4.13 -9.71 17.04
C VAL A 266 3.58 -9.94 18.44
N ASP A 267 4.30 -10.70 19.25
CA ASP A 267 3.90 -11.04 20.62
C ASP A 267 4.14 -9.90 21.61
N GLU A 268 5.28 -9.21 21.49
CA GLU A 268 5.66 -8.13 22.39
C GLU A 268 6.20 -6.92 21.60
N ILE A 269 5.62 -5.74 21.82
CA ILE A 269 6.19 -4.48 21.36
C ILE A 269 7.08 -3.92 22.47
N LEU A 270 8.38 -3.82 22.19
CA LEU A 270 9.37 -3.35 23.16
C LEU A 270 9.47 -1.83 23.22
N ASP A 271 9.22 -1.15 22.10
CA ASP A 271 9.33 0.29 21.97
C ASP A 271 8.40 0.79 20.86
N ALA A 272 8.02 2.07 20.93
CA ALA A 272 7.22 2.75 19.94
C ALA A 272 7.86 4.09 19.55
N ARG A 273 8.17 4.25 18.27
CA ARG A 273 8.89 5.39 17.70
C ARG A 273 8.08 6.08 16.62
N PHE A 274 8.50 7.29 16.32
CA PHE A 274 7.95 8.07 15.23
C PHE A 274 8.90 8.06 14.04
N TYR A 275 8.33 8.08 12.85
CA TYR A 275 9.05 8.41 11.63
C TYR A 275 8.46 9.67 11.00
N ARG A 276 9.29 10.43 10.29
CA ARG A 276 8.83 11.56 9.49
C ARG A 276 8.22 11.06 8.19
N LEU A 277 7.00 11.44 7.90
CA LEU A 277 6.39 11.22 6.59
C LEU A 277 6.80 12.37 5.67
N ILE A 278 7.56 12.08 4.61
CA ILE A 278 8.09 13.06 3.67
C ILE A 278 7.35 12.87 2.34
N GLN A 279 6.43 13.78 2.05
CA GLN A 279 5.76 13.82 0.76
C GLN A 279 6.75 14.27 -0.32
N LEU A 280 6.91 13.47 -1.36
CA LEU A 280 7.62 13.86 -2.56
C LEU A 280 6.64 14.66 -3.42
N GLU A 281 6.95 15.93 -3.66
CA GLU A 281 6.17 16.76 -4.57
C GLU A 281 6.27 16.20 -5.99
N THR A 282 5.24 15.45 -6.40
CA THR A 282 5.07 15.06 -7.79
C THR A 282 4.40 16.22 -8.50
N ASN A 283 5.16 16.96 -9.30
CA ASN A 283 4.62 18.03 -10.12
C ASN A 283 3.79 17.39 -11.25
N VAL A 284 2.49 17.17 -11.01
CA VAL A 284 1.55 16.62 -12.01
C VAL A 284 1.48 17.50 -13.28
N ALA A 285 1.90 18.76 -13.18
CA ALA A 285 2.01 19.67 -14.32
C ALA A 285 3.25 19.45 -15.20
N GLN A 286 4.25 18.69 -14.74
CA GLN A 286 5.39 18.28 -15.56
C GLN A 286 5.01 17.02 -16.32
N THR A 287 5.22 17.03 -17.64
CA THR A 287 4.84 15.98 -18.60
C THR A 287 5.63 14.67 -18.48
N GLY A 288 6.31 14.44 -17.35
CA GLY A 288 7.11 13.24 -17.08
C GLY A 288 6.32 12.19 -16.31
N SER A 289 6.65 10.91 -16.54
CA SER A 289 6.06 9.81 -15.77
C SER A 289 6.37 9.96 -14.27
N LEU A 290 5.51 9.42 -13.39
CA LEU A 290 5.79 9.43 -11.94
C LEU A 290 7.14 8.78 -11.63
N SER A 291 7.47 7.69 -12.31
CA SER A 291 8.78 7.04 -12.23
C SER A 291 9.91 8.01 -12.53
N GLU A 292 9.81 8.86 -13.56
CA GLU A 292 10.83 9.88 -13.87
C GLU A 292 10.93 10.94 -12.78
N GLN A 293 9.81 11.38 -12.20
CA GLN A 293 9.81 12.40 -11.14
C GLN A 293 10.46 11.87 -9.86
N VAL A 294 10.09 10.64 -9.49
CA VAL A 294 10.65 9.91 -8.36
C VAL A 294 12.13 9.65 -8.60
N GLN A 295 12.51 9.18 -9.78
CA GLN A 295 13.91 9.00 -10.19
C GLN A 295 14.70 10.29 -10.10
N ASN A 296 14.20 11.38 -10.69
CA ASN A 296 14.87 12.68 -10.65
C ASN A 296 15.05 13.20 -9.22
N PHE A 297 14.07 12.97 -8.33
CA PHE A 297 14.24 13.29 -6.91
C PHE A 297 15.42 12.52 -6.31
N PHE A 298 15.48 11.20 -6.52
CA PHE A 298 16.56 10.38 -5.96
C PHE A 298 17.92 10.71 -6.61
N GLU A 299 17.98 10.89 -7.93
CA GLU A 299 19.19 11.25 -8.66
C GLU A 299 19.73 12.63 -8.24
N THR A 300 18.84 13.62 -8.06
CA THR A 300 19.22 14.94 -7.53
C THR A 300 19.83 14.84 -6.13
N ASN A 301 19.42 13.82 -5.36
CA ASN A 301 19.98 13.50 -4.04
C ASN A 301 21.18 12.52 -4.11
N GLY A 302 21.70 12.22 -5.30
CA GLY A 302 22.84 11.33 -5.51
C GLY A 302 22.53 9.84 -5.32
N ILE A 303 21.25 9.47 -5.39
CA ILE A 303 20.76 8.09 -5.23
C ILE A 303 20.37 7.57 -6.61
N THR A 304 21.07 6.55 -7.09
CA THR A 304 20.61 5.78 -8.25
C THR A 304 19.50 4.85 -7.77
N LEU A 305 18.31 4.98 -8.35
CA LEU A 305 17.23 4.05 -8.06
C LEU A 305 17.58 2.65 -8.57
N ASP A 306 17.15 1.65 -7.81
CA ASP A 306 17.17 0.26 -8.27
C ASP A 306 16.15 0.12 -9.43
N GLU A 307 16.56 -0.46 -10.55
CA GLU A 307 15.67 -0.77 -11.70
C GLU A 307 14.40 -1.54 -11.26
N ARG A 308 14.49 -2.29 -10.15
CA ARG A 308 13.36 -2.99 -9.56
C ARG A 308 12.31 -2.06 -8.97
N LEU A 309 12.67 -0.87 -8.48
CA LEU A 309 11.69 0.11 -8.00
C LEU A 309 10.89 0.67 -9.17
N GLU A 310 11.53 0.96 -10.30
CA GLU A 310 10.81 1.37 -11.52
C GLU A 310 9.88 0.27 -12.02
N ALA A 311 10.37 -0.98 -12.06
CA ALA A 311 9.56 -2.14 -12.43
C ALA A 311 8.39 -2.35 -11.46
N PHE A 312 8.58 -2.04 -10.17
CA PHE A 312 7.51 -2.06 -9.16
C PHE A 312 6.44 -1.00 -9.46
N LEU A 313 6.84 0.26 -9.72
CA LEU A 313 5.91 1.35 -9.96
C LEU A 313 5.12 1.22 -11.27
N SER A 314 5.74 0.63 -12.29
CA SER A 314 5.18 0.44 -13.63
C SER A 314 4.52 -0.93 -13.84
N ARG A 315 4.43 -1.77 -12.79
CA ARG A 315 3.89 -3.13 -12.90
C ARG A 315 2.45 -3.11 -13.39
N ASP A 316 2.19 -3.81 -14.51
CA ASP A 316 0.83 -4.09 -14.96
C ASP A 316 0.20 -5.21 -14.11
N LEU A 317 -0.57 -4.82 -13.11
CA LEU A 317 -1.24 -5.76 -12.22
C LEU A 317 -2.35 -6.56 -12.93
N ASN A 318 -2.93 -6.06 -14.03
CA ASN A 318 -3.94 -6.80 -14.79
C ASN A 318 -3.35 -8.00 -15.51
N ALA A 319 -2.10 -7.88 -15.98
CA ALA A 319 -1.37 -9.02 -16.55
C ALA A 319 -1.00 -10.06 -15.48
N CYS A 320 -0.85 -9.62 -14.22
CA CYS A 320 -0.36 -10.46 -13.13
C CYS A 320 -1.47 -11.14 -12.31
N LEU A 321 -2.69 -10.60 -12.33
CA LEU A 321 -3.80 -10.98 -11.45
C LEU A 321 -5.13 -11.07 -12.22
N ARG A 322 -6.02 -11.94 -11.77
CA ARG A 322 -7.43 -12.04 -12.22
C ARG A 322 -8.29 -11.13 -11.34
N LEU A 323 -8.05 -9.82 -11.44
CA LEU A 323 -8.85 -8.84 -10.69
C LEU A 323 -10.30 -8.83 -11.19
N PRO A 324 -11.30 -8.68 -10.31
CA PRO A 324 -12.68 -8.47 -10.74
C PRO A 324 -12.83 -7.12 -11.46
N ALA A 325 -13.91 -6.95 -12.20
CA ALA A 325 -14.21 -5.70 -12.89
C ALA A 325 -14.41 -4.51 -11.94
N THR A 326 -14.75 -4.77 -10.67
CA THR A 326 -14.92 -3.76 -9.63
C THR A 326 -14.16 -4.18 -8.37
N LEU A 327 -13.27 -3.29 -7.91
CA LEU A 327 -12.52 -3.41 -6.66
C LEU A 327 -13.25 -2.73 -5.51
#